data_AF-A0A350UD20-F1
#
_entry.id   AF-A0A350UD20-F1
#
_cell.length_a   1.000
_cell.length_b   1.000
_cell.length_c   1.000
_cell.angle_alpha   90.00
_cell.angle_beta   90.00
_cell.angle_gamma   90.00
#
_symmetry.space_group_name_H-M   'P 1'
#
loop_
_entity.id
_entity.type
_entity.pdbx_description
1 polymer ?
#
loop_
_entity_poly.entity_id
_entity_poly.type
_entity_poly.pdbx_seq_one_letter_code
_entity_poly.pdbx_strand_id
1 'polypeptide(L)'
;MKGLFRSAVTLSFITIVCIIISLILSAMRKIYIQSWLVLNPSILIGFLTGLVLTSLISLANVFHLQRSHARDLTAALAAFQTESDSFRHLILQIRDARGMLTVSDQNHQALALALARLNECACKIMHCDKVSPLKSATIQKNRLFASAFAKTEVAFHQAFSAFAAYCEAAYHAHSLLPYLKNEEEKQETLRAFEKSLILVYEALEPGSALDTAFETYRTKIDRFLDIRQPKTSGVTSAA
;
A
#
# COMPACT_ATOMS: atom_id res chain seq x y z
N MET A 1 6.48 2.50 17.34
CA MET A 1 6.88 1.75 18.57
C MET A 1 5.80 0.82 19.15
N LYS A 2 4.49 1.12 19.07
CA LYS A 2 3.43 0.25 19.67
C LYS A 2 3.29 -1.14 19.00
N GLY A 3 3.57 -1.25 17.69
CA GLY A 3 3.47 -2.52 16.95
C GLY A 3 4.59 -3.53 17.28
N LEU A 4 5.84 -3.06 17.37
CA LEU A 4 6.98 -3.91 17.73
C LEU A 4 6.86 -4.45 19.16
N PHE A 5 6.34 -3.63 20.10
CA PHE A 5 6.11 -4.06 21.48
C PHE A 5 5.01 -5.13 21.56
N ARG A 6 3.91 -4.97 20.81
CA ARG A 6 2.85 -6.01 20.73
C ARG A 6 3.36 -7.31 20.09
N SER A 7 4.17 -7.22 19.05
CA SER A 7 4.75 -8.39 18.38
C SER A 7 5.74 -9.13 19.29
N ALA A 8 6.61 -8.39 19.99
CA ALA A 8 7.53 -8.94 20.98
C ALA A 8 6.79 -9.60 22.16
N VAL A 9 5.70 -8.99 22.64
CA VAL A 9 4.87 -9.58 23.70
C VAL A 9 4.22 -10.88 23.21
N THR A 10 3.64 -10.92 22.01
CA THR A 10 3.08 -12.18 21.46
C THR A 10 4.14 -13.25 21.25
N LEU A 11 5.34 -12.89 20.80
CA LEU A 11 6.42 -13.84 20.54
C LEU A 11 7.04 -14.37 21.83
N SER A 12 7.17 -13.51 22.86
CA SER A 12 7.56 -13.90 24.22
C SER A 12 6.54 -14.83 24.88
N PHE A 13 5.24 -14.60 24.63
CA PHE A 13 4.18 -15.45 25.16
C PHE A 13 4.15 -16.82 24.48
N ILE A 14 4.34 -16.87 23.15
CA ILE A 14 4.47 -18.14 22.41
C ILE A 14 5.71 -18.91 22.88
N THR A 15 6.83 -18.24 23.14
CA THR A 15 8.03 -18.91 23.68
C THR A 15 7.80 -19.45 25.08
N ILE A 16 7.10 -18.74 25.95
CA ILE A 16 6.70 -19.26 27.28
C ILE A 16 5.80 -20.50 27.13
N VAL A 17 4.81 -20.47 26.23
CA VAL A 17 3.96 -21.64 25.94
C VAL A 17 4.79 -22.82 25.41
N CYS A 18 5.74 -22.58 24.49
CA CYS A 18 6.65 -23.62 24.00
C CYS A 18 7.58 -24.16 25.11
N ILE A 19 8.07 -23.31 26.01
CA ILE A 19 8.88 -23.74 27.17
C ILE A 19 8.04 -24.59 28.12
N ILE A 20 6.79 -24.20 28.40
CA ILE A 20 5.86 -24.99 29.21
C ILE A 20 5.57 -26.34 28.55
N ILE A 21 5.28 -26.37 27.25
CA ILE A 21 5.08 -27.61 26.49
C ILE A 21 6.35 -28.48 26.53
N SER A 22 7.53 -27.89 26.38
CA SER A 22 8.81 -28.61 26.43
C SER A 22 9.11 -29.15 27.82
N LEU A 23 8.79 -28.40 28.89
CA LEU A 23 8.91 -28.85 30.28
C LEU A 23 7.92 -29.97 30.59
N ILE A 24 6.68 -29.86 30.10
CA ILE A 24 5.66 -30.92 30.21
C ILE A 24 6.14 -32.17 29.49
N LEU A 25 6.61 -32.07 28.24
CA LEU A 25 7.14 -33.20 27.47
C LEU A 25 8.38 -33.83 28.13
N SER A 26 9.27 -33.01 28.69
CA SER A 26 10.46 -33.47 29.41
C SER A 26 10.09 -34.15 30.74
N ALA A 27 9.11 -33.61 31.46
CA ALA A 27 8.56 -34.21 32.68
C ALA A 27 7.79 -35.51 32.39
N MET A 28 7.07 -35.57 31.26
CA MET A 28 6.42 -36.80 30.76
C MET A 28 7.43 -37.90 30.42
N ARG A 29 8.66 -37.56 30.01
CA ARG A 29 9.71 -38.56 29.76
C ARG A 29 10.16 -39.27 31.05
N LYS A 30 9.94 -38.67 32.22
CA LYS A 30 10.34 -39.21 33.54
C LYS A 30 9.25 -40.03 34.24
N ILE A 31 7.99 -39.92 33.83
CA ILE A 31 6.85 -40.58 34.47
C ILE A 31 6.08 -41.34 33.39
N TYR A 32 6.15 -42.68 33.47
CA TYR A 32 5.52 -43.67 32.60
C TYR A 32 4.32 -43.18 31.77
N ILE A 33 4.55 -43.07 30.46
CA ILE A 33 3.60 -42.68 29.42
C ILE A 33 2.77 -43.91 29.05
N GLN A 34 1.55 -44.02 29.57
CA GLN A 34 0.47 -44.73 28.88
C GLN A 34 -0.92 -44.32 29.37
N SER A 35 -1.09 -43.99 30.65
CA SER A 35 -2.42 -43.63 31.19
C SER A 35 -2.74 -42.13 31.21
N TRP A 36 -1.79 -41.22 31.40
CA TRP A 36 -2.17 -39.82 31.71
C TRP A 36 -2.81 -39.06 30.55
N LEU A 37 -2.37 -39.29 29.31
CA LEU A 37 -2.94 -38.66 28.12
C LEU A 37 -4.24 -39.33 27.63
N VAL A 38 -4.48 -40.59 28.04
CA VAL A 38 -5.70 -41.34 27.71
C VAL A 38 -6.81 -41.13 28.76
N LEU A 39 -6.45 -40.86 30.03
CA LEU A 39 -7.42 -40.88 31.14
C LEU A 39 -7.99 -39.50 31.55
N ASN A 40 -7.46 -38.37 31.05
CA ASN A 40 -8.00 -37.05 31.41
C ASN A 40 -8.36 -36.20 30.18
N PRO A 41 -9.51 -36.49 29.52
CA PRO A 41 -10.00 -35.71 28.39
C PRO A 41 -10.11 -34.21 28.71
N SER A 42 -10.31 -33.84 29.98
CA SER A 42 -10.38 -32.46 30.47
C SER A 42 -9.12 -31.63 30.20
N ILE A 43 -7.91 -32.23 30.28
CA ILE A 43 -6.65 -31.51 30.04
C ILE A 43 -6.47 -31.25 28.53
N LEU A 44 -6.76 -32.26 27.71
CA LEU A 44 -6.70 -32.14 26.25
C LEU A 44 -7.75 -31.14 25.73
N ILE A 45 -8.97 -31.18 26.27
CA ILE A 45 -10.03 -30.22 25.95
C ILE A 45 -9.63 -28.81 26.40
N GLY A 46 -9.05 -28.64 27.59
CA GLY A 46 -8.55 -27.35 28.07
C GLY A 46 -7.46 -26.75 27.17
N PHE A 47 -6.53 -27.59 26.71
CA PHE A 47 -5.48 -27.15 25.77
C PHE A 47 -6.03 -26.77 24.40
N LEU A 48 -6.89 -27.62 23.81
CA LEU A 48 -7.52 -27.35 22.52
C LEU A 48 -8.41 -26.11 22.56
N THR A 49 -9.21 -25.94 23.61
CA THR A 49 -10.07 -24.76 23.78
C THR A 49 -9.24 -23.49 23.98
N GLY A 50 -8.15 -23.55 24.76
CA GLY A 50 -7.20 -22.45 24.90
C GLY A 50 -6.52 -22.08 23.57
N LEU A 51 -6.12 -23.09 22.78
CA LEU A 51 -5.53 -22.89 21.45
C LEU A 51 -6.53 -22.28 20.47
N VAL A 52 -7.77 -22.76 20.45
CA VAL A 52 -8.84 -22.20 19.61
C VAL A 52 -9.14 -20.77 20.01
N LEU A 53 -9.31 -20.49 21.31
CA LEU A 53 -9.62 -19.15 21.81
C LEU A 53 -8.49 -18.16 21.49
N THR A 54 -7.24 -18.54 21.71
CA THR A 54 -6.08 -17.69 21.39
C THR A 54 -5.96 -17.48 19.88
N SER A 55 -6.23 -18.50 19.07
CA SER A 55 -6.25 -18.37 17.60
C SER A 55 -7.34 -17.40 17.15
N LEU A 56 -8.54 -17.47 17.73
CA LEU A 56 -9.63 -16.54 17.44
C LEU A 56 -9.29 -15.11 17.83
N ILE A 57 -8.71 -14.89 19.01
CA ILE A 57 -8.27 -13.56 19.47
C ILE A 57 -7.17 -13.00 18.56
N SER A 58 -6.19 -13.83 18.21
CA SER A 58 -5.11 -13.45 17.30
C SER A 58 -5.65 -13.08 15.92
N LEU A 59 -6.56 -13.88 15.38
CA LEU A 59 -7.20 -13.63 14.08
C LEU A 59 -8.04 -12.34 14.12
N ALA A 60 -8.80 -12.11 15.19
CA ALA A 60 -9.56 -10.87 15.38
C ALA A 60 -8.65 -9.65 15.43
N ASN A 61 -7.52 -9.73 16.14
CA ASN A 61 -6.55 -8.64 16.22
C ASN A 61 -5.87 -8.37 14.88
N VAL A 62 -5.52 -9.42 14.12
CA VAL A 62 -5.01 -9.29 12.74
C VAL A 62 -6.05 -8.61 11.86
N PHE A 63 -7.31 -9.02 11.93
CA PHE A 63 -8.38 -8.42 11.14
C PHE A 63 -8.60 -6.94 11.48
N HIS A 64 -8.58 -6.57 12.77
CA HIS A 64 -8.67 -5.18 13.20
C HIS A 64 -7.50 -4.34 12.68
N LEU A 65 -6.28 -4.87 12.71
CA LEU A 65 -5.08 -4.21 12.22
C LEU A 65 -5.15 -4.00 10.70
N GLN A 66 -5.53 -5.03 9.94
CA GLN A 66 -5.75 -4.93 8.49
C GLN A 66 -6.83 -3.89 8.15
N ARG A 67 -7.92 -3.84 8.92
CA ARG A 67 -8.98 -2.84 8.74
C ARG A 67 -8.50 -1.42 9.03
N SER A 68 -7.62 -1.23 10.03
CA SER A 68 -6.98 0.05 10.29
C SER A 68 -6.12 0.48 9.11
N HIS A 69 -5.23 -0.39 8.63
CA HIS A 69 -4.36 -0.09 7.49
C HIS A 69 -5.16 0.24 6.24
N ALA A 70 -6.22 -0.53 5.97
CA ALA A 70 -7.10 -0.28 4.84
C ALA A 70 -7.76 1.11 4.91
N ARG A 71 -8.17 1.57 6.10
CA ARG A 71 -8.72 2.93 6.27
C ARG A 71 -7.69 4.02 6.00
N ASP A 72 -6.50 3.88 6.57
CA ASP A 72 -5.40 4.84 6.38
C ASP A 72 -5.01 4.92 4.90
N LEU A 73 -4.95 3.76 4.24
CA LEU A 73 -4.66 3.67 2.82
C LEU A 73 -5.78 4.24 1.95
N THR A 74 -7.05 4.01 2.29
CA THR A 74 -8.19 4.61 1.57
C THR A 74 -8.12 6.13 1.60
N ALA A 75 -7.82 6.71 2.77
CA ALA A 75 -7.66 8.15 2.91
C ALA A 75 -6.47 8.67 2.09
N ALA A 76 -5.36 7.95 2.07
CA ALA A 76 -4.20 8.30 1.26
C ALA A 76 -4.50 8.23 -0.25
N LEU A 77 -5.22 7.20 -0.71
CA LEU A 77 -5.64 7.06 -2.11
C LEU A 77 -6.61 8.17 -2.53
N ALA A 78 -7.55 8.55 -1.66
CA ALA A 78 -8.47 9.66 -1.94
C ALA A 78 -7.75 11.02 -2.04
N ALA A 79 -6.78 11.27 -1.16
CA ALA A 79 -5.93 12.47 -1.22
C ALA A 79 -5.11 12.47 -2.52
N PHE A 80 -4.50 11.34 -2.88
CA PHE A 80 -3.76 11.20 -4.13
C PHE A 80 -4.64 11.47 -5.35
N GLN A 81 -5.86 10.94 -5.39
CA GLN A 81 -6.78 11.19 -6.51
C GLN A 81 -7.11 12.69 -6.66
N THR A 82 -7.35 13.37 -5.55
CA THR A 82 -7.66 14.80 -5.55
C THR A 82 -6.49 15.63 -6.09
N GLU A 83 -5.27 15.30 -5.67
CA GLU A 83 -4.05 15.96 -6.14
C GLU A 83 -3.72 15.59 -7.59
N SER A 84 -3.95 14.34 -8.02
CA SER A 84 -3.75 13.92 -9.41
C SER A 84 -4.71 14.62 -10.37
N ASP A 85 -5.97 14.79 -9.98
CA ASP A 85 -6.96 15.51 -10.78
C ASP A 85 -6.60 17.01 -10.88
N SER A 86 -6.19 17.61 -9.77
CA SER A 86 -5.71 18.99 -9.72
C SER A 86 -4.49 19.19 -10.63
N PHE A 87 -3.53 18.26 -10.59
CA PHE A 87 -2.35 18.28 -11.44
C PHE A 87 -2.69 18.10 -12.91
N ARG A 88 -3.59 17.17 -13.26
CA ARG A 88 -4.06 16.99 -14.64
C ARG A 88 -4.70 18.26 -15.19
N HIS A 89 -5.54 18.93 -14.41
CA HIS A 89 -6.11 20.22 -14.81
C HIS A 89 -5.04 21.28 -15.06
N LEU A 90 -4.03 21.35 -14.20
CA LEU A 90 -2.91 22.27 -14.36
C LEU A 90 -2.09 21.97 -15.61
N ILE A 91 -1.78 20.70 -15.88
CA ILE A 91 -1.06 20.28 -17.09
C ILE A 91 -1.87 20.58 -18.36
N LEU A 92 -3.18 20.34 -18.36
CA LEU A 92 -4.05 20.63 -19.52
C LEU A 92 -4.08 22.13 -19.89
N GLN A 93 -3.90 23.03 -18.92
CA GLN A 93 -3.83 24.47 -19.17
C GLN A 93 -2.49 24.91 -19.78
N ILE A 94 -1.44 24.12 -19.58
CA ILE A 94 -0.06 24.41 -20.03
C ILE A 94 0.28 23.65 -21.32
N ARG A 95 -0.56 22.69 -21.70
CA ARG A 95 -0.40 21.90 -22.92
C ARG A 95 -0.91 22.70 -24.12
N ASP A 96 -0.03 22.94 -25.09
CA ASP A 96 -0.40 23.59 -26.35
C ASP A 96 -1.23 22.64 -27.24
N ALA A 97 -1.90 23.16 -28.26
CA ALA A 97 -2.74 22.41 -29.23
C ALA A 97 -1.97 21.30 -29.97
N ARG A 98 -0.63 21.36 -29.95
CA ARG A 98 0.28 20.32 -30.50
C ARG A 98 0.65 19.23 -29.50
N GLY A 99 0.14 19.30 -28.28
CA GLY A 99 0.43 18.36 -27.20
C GLY A 99 1.75 18.62 -26.45
N MET A 100 2.48 19.68 -26.80
CA MET A 100 3.74 20.09 -26.16
C MET A 100 3.47 20.89 -24.88
N LEU A 101 4.27 20.67 -23.85
CA LEU A 101 4.19 21.39 -22.58
C LEU A 101 4.99 22.69 -22.67
N THR A 102 4.33 23.84 -22.67
CA THR A 102 4.99 25.14 -22.69
C THR A 102 5.01 25.73 -21.27
N VAL A 103 6.00 25.32 -20.48
CA VAL A 103 6.15 25.79 -19.09
C VAL A 103 6.61 27.26 -19.09
N SER A 104 5.67 28.20 -19.02
CA SER A 104 5.99 29.61 -18.76
C SER A 104 6.48 29.81 -17.32
N ASP A 105 7.34 30.82 -17.08
CA ASP A 105 7.85 31.14 -15.74
C ASP A 105 6.75 31.37 -14.69
N GLN A 106 5.58 31.88 -15.10
CA GLN A 106 4.42 32.10 -14.22
C GLN A 106 3.79 30.79 -13.72
N ASN A 107 3.83 29.73 -14.54
CA ASN A 107 3.27 28.42 -14.23
C ASN A 107 4.28 27.50 -13.55
N HIS A 108 5.57 27.85 -13.60
CA HIS A 108 6.66 27.05 -13.05
C HIS A 108 6.49 26.83 -11.54
N GLN A 109 6.16 27.89 -10.78
CA GLN A 109 5.94 27.78 -9.34
C GLN A 109 4.70 26.95 -8.98
N ALA A 110 3.60 27.12 -9.72
CA ALA A 110 2.37 26.36 -9.50
C ALA A 110 2.58 24.86 -9.80
N LEU A 111 3.33 24.55 -10.87
CA LEU A 111 3.72 23.20 -11.25
C LEU A 111 4.64 22.56 -10.20
N ALA A 112 5.61 23.31 -9.68
CA ALA A 112 6.50 22.87 -8.61
C ALA A 112 5.72 22.43 -7.36
N LEU A 113 4.77 23.25 -6.94
CA LEU A 113 3.93 22.98 -5.77
C LEU A 113 3.04 21.76 -5.98
N ALA A 114 2.44 21.63 -7.18
CA ALA A 114 1.62 20.48 -7.51
C ALA A 114 2.44 19.17 -7.55
N LEU A 115 3.65 19.20 -8.14
CA LEU A 115 4.59 18.07 -8.12
C LEU A 115 5.04 17.70 -6.72
N ALA A 116 5.30 18.69 -5.86
CA ALA A 116 5.68 18.45 -4.47
C ALA A 116 4.57 17.72 -3.69
N ARG A 117 3.31 18.16 -3.85
CA ARG A 117 2.14 17.51 -3.21
C ARG A 117 1.90 16.10 -3.74
N LEU A 118 2.05 15.90 -5.05
CA LEU A 118 1.96 14.57 -5.66
C LEU A 118 3.05 13.64 -5.15
N ASN A 119 4.29 14.13 -5.06
CA ASN A 119 5.40 13.35 -4.52
C ASN A 119 5.19 13.01 -3.03
N GLU A 120 4.69 13.95 -2.23
CA GLU A 120 4.34 13.70 -0.83
C GLU A 120 3.26 12.61 -0.71
N CYS A 121 2.20 12.69 -1.52
CA CYS A 121 1.15 11.67 -1.57
C CYS A 121 1.70 10.30 -2.01
N ALA A 122 2.56 10.28 -3.03
CA ALA A 122 3.20 9.07 -3.52
C ALA A 122 4.08 8.42 -2.44
N CYS A 123 4.92 9.22 -1.78
CA CYS A 123 5.70 8.79 -0.63
C CYS A 123 4.81 8.23 0.47
N LYS A 124 3.73 8.93 0.83
CA LYS A 124 2.79 8.47 1.87
C LYS A 124 2.20 7.11 1.53
N ILE A 125 1.71 6.91 0.30
CA ILE A 125 1.16 5.62 -0.16
C ILE A 125 2.23 4.53 -0.15
N MET A 126 3.45 4.82 -0.56
CA MET A 126 4.56 3.85 -0.58
C MET A 126 5.01 3.43 0.82
N HIS A 127 4.86 4.30 1.82
CA HIS A 127 5.22 4.03 3.22
C HIS A 127 4.05 3.55 4.09
N CYS A 128 2.81 3.61 3.59
CA CYS A 128 1.66 3.04 4.27
C CYS A 128 1.83 1.53 4.47
N ASP A 129 1.41 1.04 5.64
CA ASP A 129 1.37 -0.38 5.90
C ASP A 129 0.39 -1.08 4.94
N LYS A 130 0.82 -2.21 4.40
CA LYS A 130 0.02 -3.02 3.46
C LYS A 130 -1.16 -3.65 4.17
N VAL A 131 -2.27 -3.80 3.45
CA VAL A 131 -3.49 -4.45 3.94
C VAL A 131 -3.31 -5.96 3.94
N SER A 132 -2.66 -6.53 2.92
CA SER A 132 -2.24 -7.92 2.90
C SER A 132 -0.70 -7.99 2.84
N PRO A 133 0.00 -8.12 3.99
CA PRO A 133 1.45 -8.10 4.08
C PRO A 133 2.10 -9.41 3.61
N LEU A 134 1.66 -9.95 2.47
CA LEU A 134 2.37 -11.01 1.78
C LEU A 134 3.51 -10.37 1.00
N LYS A 135 4.75 -10.84 1.25
CA LYS A 135 5.90 -10.42 0.46
C LYS A 135 5.60 -10.69 -1.02
N SER A 136 5.83 -9.70 -1.87
CA SER A 136 5.66 -9.79 -3.32
C SER A 136 6.36 -11.03 -3.92
N ALA A 137 7.53 -11.38 -3.39
CA ALA A 137 8.26 -12.60 -3.75
C ALA A 137 7.48 -13.90 -3.45
N THR A 138 6.73 -13.96 -2.35
CA THR A 138 5.92 -15.12 -1.98
C THR A 138 4.70 -15.26 -2.88
N ILE A 139 4.08 -14.16 -3.28
CA ILE A 139 2.95 -14.15 -4.23
C ILE A 139 3.41 -14.55 -5.63
N GLN A 140 4.61 -14.13 -6.05
CA GLN A 140 5.19 -14.50 -7.34
C GLN A 140 5.54 -15.99 -7.40
N LYS A 141 6.12 -16.55 -6.32
CA LYS A 141 6.46 -17.98 -6.24
C LYS A 141 5.23 -18.88 -6.08
N ASN A 142 4.25 -18.47 -5.27
CA ASN A 142 3.08 -19.27 -4.92
C ASN A 142 1.78 -18.63 -5.44
N ARG A 143 1.77 -18.32 -6.74
CA ARG A 143 0.69 -17.54 -7.38
C ARG A 143 -0.70 -18.19 -7.27
N LEU A 144 -0.78 -19.51 -7.12
CA LEU A 144 -2.03 -20.24 -6.94
C LEU A 144 -2.64 -20.09 -5.54
N PHE A 145 -1.81 -19.93 -4.51
CA PHE A 145 -2.23 -19.81 -3.11
C PHE A 145 -2.40 -18.36 -2.64
N ALA A 146 -1.96 -17.39 -3.44
CA ALA A 146 -2.16 -15.98 -3.14
C ALA A 146 -3.61 -15.56 -3.32
N SER A 147 -4.17 -14.88 -2.32
CA SER A 147 -5.53 -14.34 -2.39
C SER A 147 -5.67 -13.34 -3.55
N ALA A 148 -6.88 -13.24 -4.10
CA ALA A 148 -7.16 -12.29 -5.18
C ALA A 148 -6.89 -10.85 -4.75
N PHE A 149 -7.07 -10.51 -3.46
CA PHE A 149 -6.75 -9.19 -2.91
C PHE A 149 -5.24 -8.93 -2.95
N ALA A 150 -4.43 -9.88 -2.46
CA ALA A 150 -2.98 -9.76 -2.43
C ALA A 150 -2.36 -9.60 -3.83
N LYS A 151 -2.92 -10.30 -4.84
CA LYS A 151 -2.50 -10.14 -6.25
C LYS A 151 -2.74 -8.71 -6.75
N THR A 152 -3.88 -8.12 -6.43
CA THR A 152 -4.23 -6.75 -6.83
C THR A 152 -3.34 -5.73 -6.11
N GLU A 153 -3.09 -5.90 -4.81
CA GLU A 153 -2.20 -5.02 -4.05
C GLU A 153 -0.77 -5.04 -4.61
N VAL A 154 -0.26 -6.20 -5.01
CA VAL A 154 1.05 -6.29 -5.69
C VAL A 154 1.05 -5.57 -7.04
N ALA A 155 0.04 -5.80 -7.88
CA ALA A 155 -0.05 -5.15 -9.19
C ALA A 155 -0.12 -3.62 -9.06
N PHE A 156 -0.91 -3.14 -8.10
CA PHE A 156 -0.98 -1.73 -7.73
C PHE A 156 0.39 -1.18 -7.33
N HIS A 157 1.06 -1.79 -6.34
CA HIS A 157 2.37 -1.30 -5.88
C HIS A 157 3.43 -1.33 -6.99
N GLN A 158 3.39 -2.31 -7.89
CA GLN A 158 4.31 -2.36 -9.02
C GLN A 158 4.09 -1.17 -9.96
N ALA A 159 2.86 -0.92 -10.39
CA ALA A 159 2.53 0.23 -11.23
C ALA A 159 2.82 1.57 -10.52
N PHE A 160 2.42 1.67 -9.25
CA PHE A 160 2.59 2.87 -8.44
C PHE A 160 4.05 3.19 -8.13
N SER A 161 4.91 2.18 -7.98
CA SER A 161 6.35 2.41 -7.75
C SER A 161 7.05 3.06 -8.95
N ALA A 162 6.66 2.71 -10.18
CA ALA A 162 7.21 3.34 -11.38
C ALA A 162 6.77 4.82 -11.45
N PHE A 163 5.50 5.08 -11.17
CA PHE A 163 4.96 6.43 -11.07
C PHE A 163 5.66 7.28 -10.00
N ALA A 164 5.83 6.73 -8.79
CA ALA A 164 6.52 7.42 -7.70
C ALA A 164 7.96 7.81 -8.10
N ALA A 165 8.68 6.93 -8.79
CA ALA A 165 10.02 7.23 -9.30
C ALA A 165 10.02 8.35 -10.35
N TYR A 166 9.01 8.42 -11.23
CA TYR A 166 8.87 9.53 -12.18
C TYR A 166 8.55 10.86 -11.48
N CYS A 167 7.68 10.85 -10.47
CA CYS A 167 7.39 12.02 -9.65
C CYS A 167 8.61 12.52 -8.89
N GLU A 168 9.36 11.61 -8.26
CA GLU A 168 10.60 11.95 -7.54
C GLU A 168 11.64 12.53 -8.50
N ALA A 169 11.83 11.92 -9.68
CA ALA A 169 12.76 12.42 -10.69
C ALA A 169 12.37 13.81 -11.21
N ALA A 170 11.07 14.05 -11.49
CA ALA A 170 10.57 15.35 -11.91
C ALA A 170 10.77 16.41 -10.83
N TYR A 171 10.46 16.09 -9.57
CA TYR A 171 10.64 17.01 -8.44
C TYR A 171 12.12 17.32 -8.19
N HIS A 172 12.99 16.31 -8.23
CA HIS A 172 14.42 16.47 -8.03
C HIS A 172 15.04 17.34 -9.14
N ALA A 173 14.75 17.04 -10.41
CA ALA A 173 15.22 17.84 -11.54
C ALA A 173 14.76 19.30 -11.41
N HIS A 174 13.49 19.53 -11.08
CA HIS A 174 12.96 20.87 -10.84
C HIS A 174 13.69 21.59 -9.69
N SER A 175 13.94 20.90 -8.58
CA SER A 175 14.59 21.50 -7.40
C SER A 175 16.05 21.92 -7.66
N LEU A 176 16.73 21.29 -8.62
CA LEU A 176 18.12 21.59 -8.97
C LEU A 176 18.27 22.79 -9.93
N LEU A 177 17.27 23.04 -10.78
CA LEU A 177 17.31 24.09 -11.80
C LEU A 177 17.77 25.48 -11.30
N PRO A 178 17.33 25.97 -10.12
CA PRO A 178 17.76 27.29 -9.62
C PRO A 178 19.24 27.37 -9.21
N TYR A 179 19.90 26.23 -8.99
CA TYR A 179 21.27 26.16 -8.47
C TYR A 179 22.33 25.92 -9.55
N LEU A 180 21.91 25.58 -10.77
CA LEU A 180 22.79 25.30 -11.90
C LEU A 180 23.28 26.62 -12.52
N LYS A 181 24.60 26.83 -12.47
CA LYS A 181 25.27 28.01 -13.06
C LYS A 181 25.76 27.77 -14.49
N ASN A 182 25.89 26.51 -14.88
CA ASN A 182 26.29 26.10 -16.22
C ASN A 182 25.06 25.96 -17.12
N GLU A 183 25.04 26.66 -18.27
CA GLU A 183 23.91 26.65 -19.19
C GLU A 183 23.72 25.29 -19.88
N GLU A 184 24.78 24.52 -20.11
CA GLU A 184 24.68 23.16 -20.67
C GLU A 184 23.99 22.20 -19.69
N GLU A 185 24.42 22.20 -18.42
CA GLU A 185 23.81 21.40 -17.34
C GLU A 185 22.35 21.81 -17.08
N LYS A 186 22.06 23.11 -17.16
CA LYS A 186 20.71 23.65 -17.02
C LYS A 186 19.79 23.16 -18.13
N GLN A 187 20.24 23.19 -19.38
CA GLN A 187 19.47 22.66 -20.51
C GLN A 187 19.28 21.14 -20.41
N GLU A 188 20.29 20.39 -19.98
CA GLU A 188 20.16 18.94 -19.76
C GLU A 188 19.14 18.63 -18.66
N THR A 189 19.21 19.35 -17.53
CA THR A 189 18.27 19.18 -16.41
C THR A 189 16.85 19.58 -16.79
N LEU A 190 16.68 20.63 -17.61
CA LEU A 190 15.38 21.01 -18.17
C LEU A 190 14.79 19.90 -19.04
N ARG A 191 15.59 19.30 -19.93
CA ARG A 191 15.14 18.16 -20.76
C ARG A 191 14.76 16.95 -19.89
N ALA A 192 15.55 16.66 -18.85
CA ALA A 192 15.25 15.58 -17.92
C ALA A 192 13.96 15.83 -17.12
N PHE A 193 13.75 17.08 -16.71
CA PHE A 193 12.52 17.54 -16.05
C PHE A 193 11.30 17.37 -16.98
N GLU A 194 11.35 17.91 -18.20
CA GLU A 194 10.26 17.80 -19.18
C GLU A 194 9.93 16.35 -19.51
N LYS A 195 10.95 15.51 -19.72
CA LYS A 195 10.76 14.08 -19.96
C LYS A 195 10.06 13.38 -18.80
N SER A 196 10.49 13.66 -17.57
CA SER A 196 9.89 13.07 -16.37
C SER A 196 8.46 13.56 -16.17
N LEU A 197 8.20 14.83 -16.47
CA LEU A 197 6.88 15.44 -16.39
C LEU A 197 5.89 14.80 -17.37
N ILE A 198 6.34 14.52 -18.61
CA ILE A 198 5.54 13.79 -19.61
C ILE A 198 5.20 12.39 -19.09
N LEU A 199 6.16 11.65 -18.54
CA LEU A 199 5.92 10.31 -17.99
C LEU A 199 4.95 10.32 -16.81
N VAL A 200 5.04 11.32 -15.93
CA VAL A 200 4.08 11.51 -14.83
C VAL A 200 2.68 11.75 -15.39
N TYR A 201 2.56 12.62 -16.40
CA TYR A 201 1.27 12.92 -17.03
C TYR A 201 0.67 11.71 -17.76
N GLU A 202 1.45 11.00 -18.58
CA GLU A 202 1.04 9.77 -19.28
C GLU A 202 0.60 8.68 -18.31
N ALA A 203 1.29 8.53 -17.17
CA ALA A 203 0.90 7.59 -16.13
C ALA A 203 -0.44 7.97 -15.47
N LEU A 204 -0.83 9.24 -15.48
CA LEU A 204 -2.11 9.72 -14.93
C LEU A 204 -3.23 9.80 -15.98
N GLU A 205 -2.97 9.47 -17.26
CA GLU A 205 -4.02 9.47 -18.27
C GLU A 205 -5.04 8.35 -18.05
N PRO A 206 -6.34 8.58 -18.40
CA PRO A 206 -7.36 7.56 -18.26
C PRO A 206 -7.02 6.30 -19.06
N GLY A 207 -7.15 5.13 -18.43
CA GLY A 207 -6.82 3.85 -19.07
C GLY A 207 -5.33 3.51 -19.06
N SER A 208 -4.47 4.31 -18.42
CA SER A 208 -3.09 3.92 -18.15
C SER A 208 -3.04 2.67 -17.26
N ALA A 209 -1.88 2.01 -17.22
CA ALA A 209 -1.65 0.87 -16.35
C ALA A 209 -1.81 1.25 -14.86
N LEU A 210 -1.43 2.47 -14.48
CA LEU A 210 -1.57 2.99 -13.13
C LEU A 210 -3.04 3.24 -12.79
N ASP A 211 -3.79 3.93 -13.66
CA ASP A 211 -5.21 4.24 -13.49
C ASP A 211 -6.04 2.96 -13.32
N THR A 212 -5.82 1.99 -14.20
CA THR A 212 -6.49 0.67 -14.13
C THR A 212 -6.16 -0.06 -12.82
N ALA A 213 -4.89 -0.05 -12.40
CA ALA A 213 -4.47 -0.70 -11.17
C ALA A 213 -5.00 0.01 -9.92
N PHE A 214 -5.06 1.35 -9.95
CA PHE A 214 -5.60 2.20 -8.90
C PHE A 214 -7.09 1.94 -8.69
N GLU A 215 -7.90 2.01 -9.75
CA GLU A 215 -9.35 1.77 -9.67
C GLU A 215 -9.70 0.34 -9.22
N THR A 216 -8.96 -0.64 -9.74
CA THR A 216 -9.11 -2.04 -9.31
C THR A 216 -8.79 -2.21 -7.83
N TYR A 217 -7.72 -1.56 -7.36
CA TYR A 217 -7.28 -1.67 -5.97
C TYR A 217 -8.21 -0.95 -5.01
N ARG A 218 -8.60 0.29 -5.32
CA ARG A 218 -9.59 1.07 -4.58
C ARG A 218 -10.90 0.30 -4.40
N THR A 219 -11.44 -0.26 -5.48
CA THR A 219 -12.67 -1.06 -5.44
C THR A 219 -12.55 -2.25 -4.46
N LYS A 220 -11.37 -2.89 -4.41
CA LYS A 220 -11.14 -4.00 -3.47
C LYS A 220 -10.98 -3.54 -2.02
N ILE A 221 -10.35 -2.40 -1.78
CA ILE A 221 -10.25 -1.82 -0.43
C ILE A 221 -11.64 -1.40 0.06
N ASP A 222 -12.44 -0.72 -0.77
CA ASP A 222 -13.80 -0.32 -0.43
C ASP A 222 -14.67 -1.53 -0.05
N ARG A 223 -14.59 -2.60 -0.85
CA ARG A 223 -15.25 -3.88 -0.54
C ARG A 223 -14.72 -4.52 0.75
N PHE A 224 -13.43 -4.45 1.01
CA PHE A 224 -12.84 -4.97 2.25
C PHE A 224 -13.29 -4.20 3.49
N LEU A 225 -13.54 -2.90 3.35
CA LEU A 225 -13.98 -2.02 4.45
C LEU A 225 -15.49 -1.98 4.64
N ASP A 226 -16.27 -2.64 3.78
CA ASP A 226 -17.73 -2.51 3.65
C ASP A 226 -18.21 -1.07 3.39
N ILE A 227 -17.38 -0.26 2.71
CA ILE A 227 -17.76 1.10 2.32
C ILE A 227 -18.73 0.98 1.14
N ARG A 228 -20.02 1.30 1.36
CA ARG A 228 -20.99 1.38 0.26
C ARG A 228 -20.58 2.52 -0.66
N GLN A 229 -20.10 2.20 -1.87
CA GLN A 229 -19.97 3.20 -2.91
C GLN A 229 -21.36 3.80 -3.19
N PRO A 230 -21.48 5.14 -3.33
CA PRO A 230 -22.73 5.73 -3.77
C PRO A 230 -23.06 5.13 -5.14
N LYS A 231 -24.23 4.49 -5.25
CA LYS A 231 -24.75 4.08 -6.56
C LYS A 231 -24.77 5.33 -7.43
N THR A 232 -23.98 5.34 -8.49
CA THR A 232 -24.20 6.24 -9.62
C THR A 232 -25.59 5.90 -10.16
N SER A 233 -26.60 6.61 -9.67
CA SER A 233 -27.93 6.61 -10.25
C SER A 233 -27.76 7.11 -11.68
N GLY A 234 -27.90 6.18 -12.63
CA GLY A 234 -27.93 6.51 -14.04
C GLY A 234 -29.03 7.52 -14.29
N VAL A 235 -28.66 8.79 -14.43
CA VAL A 235 -29.46 9.78 -15.13
C VAL A 235 -29.35 9.40 -16.60
N THR A 236 -30.23 8.49 -17.00
CA THR A 236 -30.61 8.34 -18.40
C THR A 236 -31.32 9.64 -18.76
N SER A 237 -30.57 10.54 -19.39
CA SER A 237 -31.11 11.64 -20.18
C SER A 237 -31.94 11.01 -21.29
N ALA A 238 -33.25 10.91 -21.10
CA ALA A 238 -34.18 10.70 -22.19
C ALA A 238 -34.43 12.06 -22.85
N ALA A 239 -34.16 12.09 -24.15
CA ALA A 239 -34.46 13.17 -25.09
C ALA A 239 -35.98 13.40 -25.23
#